data_AF-A0A2X1APJ1-F1
#
_entry.id   AF-A0A2X1APJ1-F1
#
_cell.length_a   1.000
_cell.length_b   1.000
_cell.length_c   1.000
_cell.angle_alpha   90.00
_cell.angle_beta   90.00
_cell.angle_gamma   90.00
#
_symmetry.space_group_name_H-M   'P 1'
#
loop_
_entity.id
_entity.type
_entity.pdbx_description
1 polymer ?
#
loop_
_entity_poly.entity_id
_entity_poly.type
_entity_poly.pdbx_seq_one_letter_code
_entity_poly.pdbx_strand_id
1 'polypeptide(L)' 'MRADALATALTVLGPIEGPEMAEALCLAAHFTERTPDGLIERMTPAFAAMLDDA' A
#
# COMPACT_ATOMS: atom_id res chain seq x y z
N MET A 1 16.66 -0.85 0.66
CA MET A 1 16.59 0.63 0.73
C MET A 1 15.37 1.23 0.03
N ARG A 2 15.00 0.84 -1.21
CA ARG A 2 13.85 1.45 -1.91
C ARG A 2 12.51 1.27 -1.19
N ALA A 3 12.23 0.07 -0.69
CA ALA A 3 10.98 -0.22 0.03
C ALA A 3 10.77 0.69 1.26
N ASP A 4 11.82 0.94 2.03
CA ASP A 4 11.79 1.77 3.24
C ASP A 4 11.43 3.25 2.92
N ALA A 5 12.11 3.82 1.93
CA ALA A 5 11.83 5.17 1.46
C ALA A 5 10.42 5.30 0.84
N LEU A 6 10.01 4.30 0.06
CA LEU A 6 8.69 4.28 -0.56
C LEU A 6 7.58 4.13 0.48
N ALA A 7 7.75 3.29 1.51
CA ALA A 7 6.78 3.17 2.60
C ALA A 7 6.56 4.52 3.30
N THR A 8 7.64 5.26 3.55
CA THR A 8 7.55 6.62 4.10
C THR A 8 6.81 7.57 3.14
N ALA A 9 7.18 7.59 1.87
CA ALA A 9 6.54 8.46 0.87
C ALA A 9 5.04 8.17 0.72
N LEU A 10 4.66 6.89 0.66
CA LEU A 10 3.27 6.44 0.56
C LEU A 10 2.46 6.79 1.81
N THR A 11 3.07 6.74 2.99
CA THR A 11 2.42 7.19 4.24
C THR A 11 2.17 8.71 4.23
N VAL A 12 3.11 9.50 3.69
CA VAL A 12 2.97 10.97 3.58
C VAL A 12 1.85 11.36 2.61
N LEU A 13 1.69 10.64 1.50
CA LEU A 13 0.58 10.84 0.55
C LEU A 13 -0.79 10.44 1.12
N GLY A 14 -0.80 9.64 2.19
CA GLY A 14 -2.01 9.27 2.90
C GLY A 14 -2.86 8.20 2.19
N PRO A 15 -4.06 7.92 2.72
CA PRO A 15 -4.85 6.73 2.36
C PRO A 15 -5.58 6.80 1.01
N ILE A 16 -5.56 7.97 0.34
CA ILE A 16 -6.16 8.17 -0.98
C ILE A 16 -5.08 8.16 -2.06
N GLU A 17 -4.19 9.16 -2.06
CA GLU A 17 -3.18 9.34 -3.11
C GLU A 17 -2.05 8.29 -3.03
N GLY A 18 -1.73 7.79 -1.83
CA GLY A 18 -0.72 6.76 -1.63
C GLY A 18 -1.04 5.47 -2.39
N PRO A 19 -2.19 4.83 -2.15
CA PRO A 19 -2.61 3.64 -2.90
C PRO A 19 -2.69 3.86 -4.42
N GLU A 20 -3.24 4.99 -4.88
CA GLU A 20 -3.34 5.30 -6.31
C GLU A 20 -1.96 5.36 -6.99
N MET A 21 -1.00 6.03 -6.35
CA MET A 21 0.37 6.08 -6.86
C MET A 21 1.06 4.71 -6.80
N ALA A 22 0.84 3.94 -5.73
CA ALA A 22 1.42 2.60 -5.60
C ALA A 22 0.94 1.66 -6.70
N GLU A 23 -0.35 1.70 -7.05
CA GLU A 23 -0.90 0.95 -8.17
C GLU A 23 -0.34 1.42 -9.52
N ALA A 24 -0.30 2.73 -9.77
CA ALA A 24 0.22 3.29 -11.02
C ALA A 24 1.71 2.95 -11.28
N LEU A 25 2.49 2.77 -10.20
CA LEU A 25 3.90 2.39 -10.27
C LEU A 25 4.16 0.87 -10.12
N CYS A 26 3.10 0.06 -10.06
CA CYS A 26 3.17 -1.39 -9.84
C CYS A 26 3.99 -1.77 -8.59
N LEU A 27 3.85 -1.02 -7.50
CA LEU A 27 4.54 -1.32 -6.24
C LEU A 27 3.77 -2.38 -5.45
N ALA A 28 4.48 -3.37 -4.92
CA ALA A 28 3.94 -4.26 -3.90
C ALA A 28 3.82 -3.50 -2.57
N ALA A 29 2.61 -3.09 -2.21
CA ALA A 29 2.31 -2.35 -1.00
C ALA A 29 1.01 -2.86 -0.36
N HIS A 30 1.01 -2.87 0.97
CA HIS A 30 -0.15 -3.19 1.79
C HIS A 30 -0.38 -2.02 2.74
N PHE A 31 -1.52 -1.35 2.59
CA PHE A 31 -1.92 -0.19 3.37
C PHE A 31 -2.89 -0.60 4.47
N THR A 32 -2.76 0.07 5.61
CA THR A 32 -3.73 -0.01 6.71
C THR A 32 -4.20 1.40 7.03
N GLU A 33 -5.51 1.60 6.99
CA GLU A 33 -6.15 2.89 7.28
C GLU A 33 -6.99 2.78 8.55
N ARG A 34 -6.95 3.82 9.40
CA ARG A 34 -7.82 3.92 10.56
C ARG A 34 -9.12 4.63 10.19
N THR A 35 -10.23 3.95 10.43
CA THR A 35 -11.59 4.49 10.29
C THR A 35 -12.27 4.56 11.66
N PRO A 36 -13.45 5.22 11.79
CA PRO A 36 -14.24 5.19 13.02
C PRO A 36 -14.64 3.77 13.46
N ASP A 37 -14.80 2.84 12.52
CA ASP A 37 -15.25 1.46 12.77
C ASP A 37 -14.10 0.47 12.97
N GLY A 38 -12.84 0.92 12.85
CA GLY A 38 -11.66 0.09 13.02
C GLY A 38 -10.61 0.27 11.93
N LEU A 39 -9.66 -0.67 11.87
CA LEU A 39 -8.67 -0.71 10.80
C LEU A 39 -9.26 -1.37 9.56
N ILE A 40 -9.01 -0.77 8.39
CA ILE A 40 -9.26 -1.39 7.10
C ILE A 40 -7.95 -1.58 6.36
N GLU A 41 -7.92 -2.56 5.46
CA GLU A 41 -6.74 -2.93 4.69
C GLU A 41 -6.99 -2.73 3.20
N ARG A 42 -5.94 -2.33 2.47
CA ARG A 42 -5.93 -2.25 1.01
C ARG A 42 -4.60 -2.76 0.48
N MET A 43 -4.64 -3.81 -0.33
CA MET A 43 -3.46 -4.37 -0.99
C MET A 43 -3.42 -3.96 -2.45
N THR A 44 -2.24 -3.63 -2.96
CA THR A 44 -2.06 -3.47 -4.41
C THR A 44 -2.08 -4.84 -5.11
N PRO A 45 -2.44 -4.91 -6.40
CA PRO A 45 -2.37 -6.16 -7.15
C PRO A 45 -0.99 -6.81 -7.15
N ALA A 46 0.07 -5.99 -7.20
CA ALA A 46 1.45 -6.46 -7.13
C ALA A 46 1.79 -7.11 -5.77
N PHE A 47 1.20 -6.63 -4.66
CA PHE A 47 1.35 -7.28 -3.35
C PHE A 47 0.57 -8.59 -3.28
N ALA A 48 -0.69 -8.59 -3.74
CA ALA A 48 -1.54 -9.77 -3.74
C ALA A 48 -0.92 -10.93 -4.55
N ALA A 49 -0.36 -10.64 -5.72
CA ALA A 49 0.32 -11.65 -6.55
C ALA A 49 1.49 -12.34 -5.85
N MET A 50 2.14 -11.71 -4.87
CA MET A 50 3.21 -12.34 -4.09
C MET A 50 2.71 -13.34 -3.03
N LEU A 51 1.42 -13.25 -2.65
CA LEU A 51 0.81 -14.12 -1.66
C LEU A 51 0.28 -15.43 -2.27
N ASP A 52 -0.14 -15.38 -3.54
CA ASP A 52 -0.66 -16.55 -4.26
C ASP A 52 0.43 -17.58 -4.62
N ASP A 53 1.71 -17.18 -4.58
CA ASP A 53 2.88 -18.02 -4.85
C ASP A 53 3.45 -18.72 -3.59
N ALA A 54 2.77 -18.66 -2.43
CA ALA A 54 3.24 -19.16 -1.13
C ALA A 54 2.61 -20.49 -0.67
#